data_AF-A0A961R6S7-F1
#
_entry.id   AF-A0A961R6S7-F1
#
_cell.length_a   1.000
_cell.length_b   1.000
_cell.length_c   1.000
_cell.angle_alpha   90.00
_cell.angle_beta   90.00
_cell.angle_gamma   90.00
#
_symmetry.space_group_name_H-M   'P 1'
#
loop_
_entity.id
_entity.type
_entity.pdbx_description
1 polymer ?
#
loop_
_entity_poly.entity_id
_entity_poly.type
_entity_poly.pdbx_seq_one_letter_code
_entity_poly.pdbx_strand_id
1 'polypeptide(L)' 'MDIKEALAAFAALSQQTRLEVFRRLIKAGEEGISAGELGSQLDVRQNTMSA' A
#
# COMPACT_ATOMS: atom_id res chain seq x y z
N MET A 1 7.74 18.99 -3.03
CA MET A 1 7.10 18.39 -1.85
C MET A 1 7.49 19.22 -0.65
N ASP A 2 6.51 19.87 -0.03
CA ASP A 2 6.72 20.57 1.24
C ASP A 2 6.96 19.53 2.35
N ILE A 3 7.72 19.90 3.40
CA ILE A 3 7.96 19.02 4.56
C ILE A 3 6.65 18.55 5.19
N LYS A 4 5.62 19.40 5.22
CA LYS A 4 4.29 19.02 5.75
C LYS A 4 3.63 17.92 4.93
N GLU A 5 3.77 17.96 3.61
CA GLU A 5 3.25 16.92 2.71
C GLU A 5 4.00 15.61 2.89
N ALA A 6 5.33 15.69 3.05
CA ALA A 6 6.17 14.51 3.32
C ALA A 6 5.78 13.81 4.62
N LEU A 7 5.56 14.59 5.68
CA LEU A 7 5.11 14.05 6.96
C LEU A 7 3.74 13.41 6.87
N ALA A 8 2.79 14.01 6.15
CA ALA A 8 1.47 13.43 5.93
C ALA A 8 1.53 12.12 5.14
N ALA A 9 2.36 12.06 4.09
CA ALA A 9 2.56 10.85 3.30
C ALA A 9 3.19 9.72 4.13
N PHE A 10 4.21 10.01 4.94
CA PHE A 10 4.82 9.01 5.82
C PHE A 10 3.87 8.54 6.92
N ALA A 11 3.05 9.44 7.49
CA ALA A 11 2.02 9.06 8.45
C ALA A 11 0.94 8.17 7.83
N ALA A 12 0.56 8.41 6.57
CA ALA A 12 -0.36 7.56 5.84
C ALA A 12 0.25 6.17 5.56
N LEU A 13 1.55 6.12 5.24
CA LEU A 13 2.26 4.86 4.98
C LEU A 13 2.55 4.06 6.25
N SER A 14 2.74 4.69 7.42
CA SER A 14 3.23 4.02 8.65
C SER A 14 2.29 2.95 9.26
N GLN A 15 1.18 2.62 8.59
CA GLN A 15 0.36 1.47 8.93
C GLN A 15 0.92 0.20 8.29
N GLN A 16 1.06 -0.87 9.07
CA GLN A 16 1.69 -2.14 8.65
C GLN A 16 1.16 -2.65 7.30
N THR A 17 -0.15 -2.73 7.13
CA THR A 17 -0.79 -3.17 5.88
C THR A 17 -0.44 -2.26 4.70
N ARG A 18 -0.45 -0.93 4.87
CA ARG A 18 -0.12 0.01 3.78
C ARG A 18 1.34 -0.08 3.37
N LEU A 19 2.24 -0.28 4.33
CA LEU A 19 3.66 -0.53 4.04
C LEU A 19 3.87 -1.84 3.27
N GLU A 20 3.18 -2.91 3.64
CA GLU A 20 3.27 -4.17 2.91
C GLU A 20 2.73 -4.06 1.48
N VAL A 21 1.58 -3.40 1.30
CA VAL A 21 1.01 -3.09 -0.03
C VAL A 21 2.01 -2.28 -0.86
N PHE A 22 2.55 -1.20 -0.29
CA PHE A 22 3.51 -0.34 -0.96
C PHE A 22 4.78 -1.12 -1.37
N ARG A 23 5.30 -1.97 -0.48
CA ARG A 23 6.45 -2.84 -0.79
C ARG A 23 6.16 -3.84 -1.90
N ARG A 24 4.95 -4.40 -1.94
CA ARG A 24 4.51 -5.33 -3.00
C ARG A 24 4.41 -4.62 -4.34
N LEU A 25 3.81 -3.43 -4.37
CA LEU A 25 3.73 -2.59 -5.57
C LEU A 25 5.13 -2.23 -6.11
N ILE A 26 6.06 -1.86 -5.23
CA ILE A 26 7.46 -1.61 -5.64
C ILE A 26 8.10 -2.86 -6.26
N LYS A 27 7.86 -4.04 -5.68
CA LYS A 27 8.40 -5.30 -6.22
C LYS A 27 7.79 -5.69 -7.56
N ALA A 28 6.50 -5.38 -7.78
CA ALA A 28 5.82 -5.65 -9.04
C ALA A 28 6.32 -4.75 -10.18
N GLY A 29 6.81 -3.55 -9.86
CA GLY A 29 7.38 -2.63 -10.85
C GLY A 29 6.34 -2.20 -11.89
N GLU A 30 6.77 -2.04 -13.14
CA GLU A 30 5.91 -1.55 -14.24
C GLU A 30 4.78 -2.50 -14.62
N GLU A 31 4.93 -3.81 -14.37
CA GLU A 31 3.85 -4.78 -14.60
C GLU A 31 2.66 -4.54 -13.66
N GLY A 32 2.93 -3.99 -12.47
CA GLY A 32 1.94 -3.77 -11.43
C GLY A 32 1.33 -5.08 -10.93
N ILE A 33 0.33 -4.96 -10.06
CA ILE A 33 -0.42 -6.11 -9.54
C ILE A 33 -1.86 -5.68 -9.26
N SER A 34 -2.81 -6.57 -9.49
CA SER A 34 -4.22 -6.27 -9.23
C SER A 34 -4.52 -6.15 -7.74
N ALA A 35 -5.46 -5.29 -7.36
CA ALA A 35 -5.87 -5.12 -5.96
C ALA A 35 -6.39 -6.44 -5.34
N GLY A 36 -7.05 -7.28 -6.14
CA GLY A 36 -7.55 -8.58 -5.70
C GLY A 36 -6.43 -9.56 -5.33
N GLU A 37 -5.33 -9.54 -6.09
CA GLU A 37 -4.14 -10.37 -5.84
C GLU A 37 -3.28 -9.82 -4.68
N LEU A 38 -3.22 -8.50 -4.52
CA LEU A 38 -2.67 -7.88 -3.32
C LEU A 38 -3.41 -8.32 -2.06
N GLY A 39 -4.75 -8.29 -2.10
CA GLY A 39 -5.59 -8.72 -0.98
C GLY A 39 -5.43 -10.21 -0.64
N SER A 40 -5.28 -11.08 -1.64
CA SER A 40 -5.06 -12.51 -1.39
C SER A 40 -3.68 -12.82 -0.79
N GLN A 41 -2.64 -12.07 -1.18
CA GLN A 41 -1.27 -12.26 -0.66
C GLN A 41 -1.04 -11.70 0.74
N LEU A 42 -1.86 -10.74 1.19
CA LEU A 42 -1.70 -10.07 2.48
C LEU A 42 -2.52 -10.73 3.60
N ASP A 43 -3.37 -11.71 3.30
CA ASP A 43 -4.35 -12.32 4.23
C ASP A 43 -5.24 -11.27 4.94
N VAL A 44 -5.30 -10.06 4.37
CA VAL A 44 -6.17 -8.98 4.84
C VAL A 44 -7.49 -9.16 4.10
N ARG A 45 -8.59 -9.31 4.85
CA ARG A 45 -9.94 -9.37 4.27
C ARG A 45 -10.09 -8.24 3.24
N GLN A 46 -10.46 -8.60 2.00
CA GLN A 46 -10.63 -7.69 0.84
C GLN A 46 -11.55 -6.47 1.09
N ASN A 47 -12.17 -6.33 2.26
CA ASN A 47 -13.08 -5.27 2.65
C ASN A 47 -12.38 -3.95 3.07
N THR A 48 -11.12 -3.96 3.54
CA THR A 48 -10.48 -2.72 4.06
C THR A 48 -9.58 -1.98 3.07
N MET A 49 -9.37 -2.50 1.87
CA MET A 49 -8.43 -1.92 0.90
C MET A 49 -9.04 -0.84 -0.01
N SER A 50 -10.37 -0.74 -0.06
CA SER A 50 -11.10 0.19 -0.96
C SER A 50 -11.68 1.42 -0.27
N ALA A 51 -11.42 1.63 1.04
CA ALA A 51 -11.97 2.73 1.83
C ALA A 51 -10.96 3.86 2.05
#